data_AF-A0A447T598-F1
#
_entry.id   AF-A0A447T598-F1
#
_cell.length_a   1.000
_cell.length_b   1.000
_cell.length_c   1.000
_cell.angle_alpha   90.00
_cell.angle_beta   90.00
_cell.angle_gamma   90.00
#
_symmetry.space_group_name_H-M   'P 1'
#
loop_
_entity.id
_entity.type
_entity.pdbx_description
1 polymer ?
#
loop_
_entity_poly.entity_id
_entity_poly.type
_entity_poly.pdbx_seq_one_letter_code
_entity_poly.pdbx_strand_id
1 'polypeptide(L)'
;MQTLLPPLLAYSGGYRQGLSNHVPMALQALAELGADEAELRRRAASCAHLEALVDDGRDIADIGGWLGDPSSEAAWRRRFAWERESERWQRCWPQRLQLVLEAPASASFHGVIRLAYAVRGGMGRRSTPRWLMRWPTGGCCRRRAAARCR
;
A
#
# COMPACT_ATOMS: atom_id res chain seq x y z
N MET A 1 -16.82 5.67 -7.59
CA MET A 1 -15.61 5.03 -7.00
C MET A 1 -14.30 5.62 -7.52
N GLN A 2 -14.07 5.65 -8.84
CA GLN A 2 -12.84 6.16 -9.46
C GLN A 2 -12.37 7.56 -8.98
N THR A 3 -13.30 8.47 -8.68
CA THR A 3 -12.99 9.83 -8.21
C THR A 3 -12.75 9.92 -6.70
N LEU A 4 -13.18 8.91 -5.93
CA LEU A 4 -13.12 8.90 -4.46
C LEU A 4 -11.82 8.30 -3.91
N LEU A 5 -11.17 7.42 -4.68
CA LEU A 5 -9.93 6.76 -4.28
C LEU A 5 -8.67 7.64 -4.41
N PRO A 6 -8.45 8.44 -5.48
CA PRO A 6 -7.22 9.21 -5.63
C PRO A 6 -6.88 10.14 -4.46
N PRO A 7 -7.83 10.89 -3.85
CA PRO A 7 -7.53 11.74 -2.69
C PRO A 7 -6.97 10.96 -1.49
N LEU A 8 -7.36 9.70 -1.35
CA LEU A 8 -6.91 8.84 -0.24
C LEU A 8 -5.43 8.44 -0.36
N LEU A 9 -4.79 8.66 -1.52
CA LEU A 9 -3.35 8.46 -1.70
C LEU A 9 -2.52 9.46 -0.87
N ALA A 10 -3.10 10.57 -0.42
CA ALA A 10 -2.43 11.52 0.47
C ALA A 10 -2.19 10.95 1.88
N TYR A 11 -2.84 9.84 2.25
CA TYR A 11 -2.71 9.21 3.56
C TYR A 11 -1.84 7.96 3.52
N SER A 12 -1.21 7.67 4.65
CA SER A 12 -0.47 6.41 4.86
C SER A 12 -1.43 5.23 4.88
N GLY A 13 -0.89 4.06 4.52
CA GLY A 13 -1.53 2.77 4.69
C GLY A 13 -1.66 2.36 6.16
N GLY A 14 -0.98 3.04 7.09
CA GLY A 14 -1.15 2.89 8.54
C GLY A 14 -1.45 4.22 9.22
N TYR A 15 -1.88 4.15 10.47
CA TYR A 15 -2.01 5.29 11.36
C TYR A 15 -1.93 4.79 12.82
N ARG A 16 -1.71 5.69 13.78
CA ARG A 16 -1.81 5.53 15.25
C ARG A 16 -1.60 4.10 15.77
N GLN A 17 -0.46 3.85 16.41
CA GLN A 17 -0.17 2.57 17.09
C GLN A 17 -0.26 1.33 16.17
N GLY A 18 -0.05 1.50 14.86
CA GLY A 18 0.02 0.39 13.91
C GLY A 18 -1.34 -0.09 13.38
N LEU A 19 -2.38 0.73 13.51
CA LEU A 19 -3.65 0.52 12.80
C LEU A 19 -3.44 0.65 11.28
N SER A 20 -4.34 0.03 10.52
CA SER A 20 -4.30 0.02 9.06
C SER A 20 -5.39 0.91 8.49
N ASN A 21 -5.07 1.72 7.49
CA ASN A 21 -6.06 2.48 6.73
C ASN A 21 -6.92 1.50 5.91
N HIS A 22 -8.21 1.42 6.25
CA HIS A 22 -9.20 0.57 5.58
C HIS A 22 -10.21 1.31 4.71
N VAL A 23 -10.08 2.63 4.55
CA VAL A 23 -11.07 3.44 3.82
C VAL A 23 -11.32 2.92 2.38
N PRO A 24 -10.30 2.54 1.58
CA PRO A 24 -10.54 1.99 0.24
C PRO A 24 -11.38 0.70 0.25
N MET A 25 -11.16 -0.17 1.24
CA MET A 25 -11.91 -1.43 1.40
C MET A 25 -13.35 -1.15 1.82
N ALA A 26 -13.54 -0.24 2.79
CA ALA A 26 -14.86 0.14 3.26
C ALA A 26 -15.69 0.80 2.16
N LEU A 27 -15.09 1.67 1.33
CA LEU A 27 -15.77 2.30 0.20
C LEU A 27 -16.23 1.28 -0.84
N GLN A 28 -15.37 0.33 -1.22
CA GLN A 28 -15.79 -0.73 -2.13
C GLN A 28 -16.92 -1.57 -1.55
N ALA A 29 -16.80 -1.99 -0.28
CA ALA A 29 -17.84 -2.80 0.36
C ALA A 29 -19.19 -2.06 0.40
N LEU A 30 -19.19 -0.77 0.74
CA LEU A 30 -20.41 0.05 0.72
C LEU A 30 -21.00 0.15 -0.68
N ALA A 31 -20.17 0.34 -1.71
CA ALA A 31 -20.66 0.39 -3.08
C ALA A 31 -21.25 -0.97 -3.54
N GLU A 32 -20.64 -2.09 -3.13
CA GLU A 32 -21.17 -3.44 -3.39
C GLU A 32 -22.48 -3.70 -2.64
N LEU A 33 -22.69 -3.07 -1.49
CA LEU A 33 -23.95 -3.10 -0.73
C LEU A 33 -25.02 -2.12 -1.26
N GLY A 34 -24.72 -1.36 -2.31
CA GLY A 34 -25.67 -0.45 -2.96
C GLY A 34 -25.73 0.96 -2.35
N ALA A 35 -24.73 1.38 -1.58
CA ALA A 35 -24.64 2.75 -1.07
C ALA A 35 -24.61 3.78 -2.22
N ASP A 36 -25.32 4.89 -2.03
CA ASP A 36 -25.37 5.96 -3.01
C ASP A 36 -24.08 6.81 -3.03
N GLU A 37 -23.95 7.67 -4.04
CA GLU A 37 -22.75 8.49 -4.19
C GLU A 37 -22.53 9.47 -3.02
N ALA A 38 -23.61 9.96 -2.40
CA ALA A 38 -23.52 10.88 -1.29
C ALA A 38 -22.98 10.18 -0.03
N GLU A 39 -23.41 8.95 0.23
CA GLU A 39 -22.89 8.11 1.31
C GLU A 39 -21.41 7.77 1.10
N LEU A 40 -21.04 7.37 -0.12
CA LEU A 40 -19.64 7.10 -0.45
C LEU A 40 -18.76 8.35 -0.28
N ARG A 41 -19.24 9.54 -0.66
CA ARG A 41 -18.54 10.82 -0.43
C ARG A 41 -18.40 11.13 1.06
N ARG A 42 -19.47 10.99 1.85
CA ARG A 42 -19.43 11.18 3.31
C ARG A 42 -18.41 10.26 3.96
N ARG A 43 -18.38 8.99 3.55
CA ARG A 43 -17.40 8.02 4.07
C ARG A 43 -15.98 8.35 3.64
N ALA A 44 -15.75 8.75 2.40
CA ALA A 44 -14.44 9.16 1.89
C ALA A 44 -13.91 10.43 2.58
N ALA A 45 -14.79 11.36 2.95
CA ALA A 45 -14.43 12.57 3.70
C ALA A 45 -14.06 12.29 5.16
N SER A 46 -14.45 11.15 5.72
CA SER A 46 -14.17 10.75 7.10
C SER A 46 -12.72 10.24 7.28
N CYS A 47 -11.75 11.12 7.05
CA CYS A 47 -10.31 10.82 7.10
C CYS A 47 -9.57 11.52 8.24
N ALA A 48 -10.26 12.24 9.13
CA ALA A 48 -9.62 13.04 10.21
C ALA A 48 -8.74 12.23 11.18
N HIS A 49 -8.93 10.91 11.25
CA HIS A 49 -8.15 9.99 12.08
C HIS A 49 -6.92 9.41 11.37
N LEU A 50 -6.82 9.58 10.05
CA LEU A 50 -5.73 9.06 9.23
C LEU A 50 -4.52 10.00 9.29
N GLU A 51 -3.34 9.41 9.14
CA GLU A 51 -2.08 10.15 9.09
C GLU A 51 -1.70 10.41 7.62
N ALA A 52 -1.18 11.61 7.35
CA ALA A 52 -0.65 11.96 6.04
C ALA A 52 0.54 11.07 5.69
N LEU A 53 0.67 10.72 4.41
CA LEU A 53 1.86 10.07 3.92
C LEU A 53 3.02 11.09 3.96
N VAL A 54 4.04 10.79 4.77
CA VAL A 54 5.27 11.58 4.79
C VAL A 54 6.24 11.01 3.76
N ASP A 55 6.72 11.87 2.88
CA ASP A 55 7.73 11.55 1.89
C ASP A 55 9.02 12.36 2.16
N ASP A 56 10.09 11.67 2.55
CA ASP A 56 11.40 12.27 2.81
C ASP A 56 12.38 12.13 1.64
N GLY A 57 11.93 11.65 0.49
CA GLY A 57 12.72 11.55 -0.73
C GLY A 57 13.75 10.42 -0.76
N ARG A 58 13.88 9.58 0.29
CA ARG A 58 14.88 8.50 0.31
C ARG A 58 14.75 7.51 -0.86
N ASP A 59 15.85 7.03 -1.40
CA ASP A 59 15.82 5.91 -2.36
C ASP A 59 15.96 4.57 -1.63
N ILE A 60 15.26 3.54 -2.11
CA ILE A 60 15.22 2.20 -1.52
C ILE A 60 15.68 1.15 -2.54
N ALA A 61 16.81 1.40 -3.20
CA ALA A 61 17.40 0.48 -4.16
C ALA A 61 17.61 -0.94 -3.58
N ASP A 62 17.98 -1.04 -2.30
CA ASP A 62 17.97 -2.29 -1.53
C ASP A 62 16.57 -2.61 -0.97
N ILE A 63 15.78 -3.30 -1.78
CA ILE A 63 14.42 -3.76 -1.44
C ILE A 63 14.38 -4.54 -0.12
N GLY A 64 15.40 -5.34 0.21
CA GLY A 64 15.37 -6.24 1.37
C GLY A 64 15.51 -5.51 2.71
N GLY A 65 16.33 -4.46 2.75
CA GLY A 65 16.64 -3.68 3.96
C GLY A 65 15.48 -2.85 4.51
N TRP A 66 14.50 -2.49 3.68
CA TRP A 66 13.42 -1.58 4.03
C TRP A 66 12.07 -2.25 4.28
N LEU A 67 12.00 -3.59 4.18
CA LEU A 67 10.76 -4.32 4.43
C LEU A 67 10.37 -4.24 5.91
N GLY A 68 9.17 -3.74 6.16
CA GLY A 68 8.63 -3.60 7.51
C GLY A 68 8.99 -2.31 8.23
N ASP A 69 9.72 -1.39 7.58
CA ASP A 69 9.90 -0.02 8.09
C ASP A 69 8.70 0.84 7.67
N PRO A 70 7.86 1.35 8.58
CA PRO A 70 6.71 2.19 8.25
C PRO A 70 7.13 3.49 7.55
N SER A 71 8.31 4.02 7.88
CA SER A 71 8.82 5.25 7.26
C SER A 71 9.24 5.07 5.80
N SER A 72 9.37 3.83 5.34
CA SER A 72 9.72 3.53 3.95
C SER A 72 8.53 3.58 2.97
N GLU A 73 7.29 3.76 3.45
CA GLU A 73 6.09 3.64 2.63
C GLU A 73 6.10 4.56 1.38
N ALA A 74 6.46 5.83 1.55
CA ALA A 74 6.52 6.76 0.42
C ALA A 74 7.57 6.35 -0.62
N ALA A 75 8.73 5.89 -0.17
CA ALA A 75 9.80 5.40 -1.03
C ALA A 75 9.37 4.15 -1.83
N TRP A 76 8.62 3.24 -1.20
CA TRP A 76 8.00 2.11 -1.89
C TRP A 76 7.01 2.55 -2.97
N ARG A 77 6.13 3.51 -2.66
CA ARG A 77 5.17 4.03 -3.64
C ARG A 77 5.88 4.66 -4.86
N ARG A 78 6.98 5.40 -4.64
CA ARG A 78 7.83 5.91 -5.74
C ARG A 78 8.48 4.79 -6.53
N ARG A 79 9.08 3.82 -5.84
CA ARG A 79 9.74 2.66 -6.48
C ARG A 79 8.77 1.90 -7.38
N PHE A 80 7.55 1.64 -6.92
CA PHE A 80 6.56 0.96 -7.73
C PHE A 80 6.02 1.79 -8.89
N ALA A 81 5.90 3.11 -8.72
CA ALA A 81 5.57 4.00 -9.83
C ALA A 81 6.65 3.94 -10.92
N TRP A 82 7.93 4.03 -10.51
CA TRP A 82 9.08 3.92 -11.40
C TRP A 82 9.20 2.55 -12.08
N GLU A 83 9.04 1.45 -11.33
CA GLU A 83 9.10 0.08 -11.88
C GLU A 83 8.04 -0.14 -12.96
N ARG A 84 6.86 0.46 -12.78
CA ARG A 84 5.80 0.43 -13.78
C ARG A 84 6.12 1.31 -14.99
N GLU A 85 6.55 2.55 -14.78
CA GLU A 85 6.93 3.47 -15.87
C GLU A 85 8.07 2.92 -16.72
N SER A 86 8.94 2.12 -16.11
CA SER A 86 10.06 1.44 -16.78
C SER A 86 9.68 0.07 -17.38
N GLU A 87 8.40 -0.33 -17.35
CA GLU A 87 7.91 -1.66 -17.78
C GLU A 87 8.58 -2.87 -17.08
N ARG A 88 9.22 -2.63 -15.94
CA ARG A 88 9.90 -3.66 -15.13
C ARG A 88 8.93 -4.34 -14.17
N TRP A 89 7.77 -3.74 -13.94
CA TRP A 89 6.72 -4.22 -13.04
C TRP A 89 6.42 -5.71 -13.19
N GLN A 90 6.15 -6.17 -14.42
CA GLN A 90 5.82 -7.56 -14.70
C GLN A 90 6.96 -8.51 -14.30
N ARG A 91 8.21 -8.08 -14.52
CA ARG A 91 9.41 -8.86 -14.19
C ARG A 91 9.69 -8.89 -12.69
N CYS A 92 9.32 -7.84 -11.96
CA CYS A 92 9.53 -7.72 -10.51
C CYS A 92 8.39 -8.31 -9.68
N TRP A 93 7.19 -8.48 -10.26
CA TRP A 93 5.99 -8.91 -9.53
C TRP A 93 6.13 -10.26 -8.79
N PRO A 94 6.72 -11.32 -9.38
CA PRO A 94 6.92 -12.59 -8.67
C PRO A 94 7.73 -12.42 -7.38
N GLN A 95 8.81 -11.64 -7.44
CA GLN A 95 9.66 -11.36 -6.28
C GLN A 95 8.91 -10.52 -5.24
N ARG A 96 8.07 -9.56 -5.66
CA ARG A 96 7.22 -8.79 -4.73
C ARG A 96 6.20 -9.68 -4.01
N LEU A 97 5.57 -10.60 -4.74
CA LEU A 97 4.60 -11.52 -4.15
C LEU A 97 5.27 -12.47 -3.17
N GLN A 98 6.46 -12.99 -3.51
CA GLN A 98 7.23 -13.84 -2.61
C GLN A 98 7.53 -13.12 -1.29
N LEU A 99 7.99 -11.87 -1.34
CA LEU A 99 8.21 -11.08 -0.13
C LEU A 99 6.92 -11.02 0.72
N VAL A 100 5.75 -10.79 0.09
CA VAL A 100 4.46 -10.65 0.82
C VAL A 100 4.12 -11.94 1.55
N LEU A 101 4.36 -13.08 0.90
CA LEU A 101 4.10 -14.40 1.46
C LEU A 101 5.07 -14.77 2.59
N GLU A 102 6.32 -14.29 2.52
CA GLU A 102 7.35 -14.56 3.54
C GLU A 102 7.18 -13.73 4.82
N ALA A 103 6.31 -12.73 4.81
CA ALA A 103 6.11 -11.87 5.97
C ALA A 103 4.98 -12.34 6.90
N PRO A 104 5.04 -11.99 8.20
CA PRO A 104 4.03 -12.39 9.17
C PRO A 104 2.61 -12.07 8.67
N ALA A 105 1.73 -13.05 8.78
CA ALA A 105 0.50 -13.15 7.99
C ALA A 105 -0.58 -12.08 8.27
N SER A 106 -0.36 -11.12 9.16
CA SER A 106 -1.38 -10.11 9.49
C SER A 106 -1.24 -8.83 8.66
N ALA A 107 -0.23 -8.00 8.92
CA ALA A 107 -0.18 -6.68 8.30
C ALA A 107 0.33 -6.70 6.84
N SER A 108 1.02 -7.76 6.42
CA SER A 108 1.71 -7.84 5.12
C SER A 108 0.76 -7.88 3.93
N PHE A 109 -0.42 -8.48 4.12
CA PHE A 109 -1.44 -8.58 3.08
C PHE A 109 -2.25 -7.30 2.89
N HIS A 110 -2.26 -6.38 3.85
CA HIS A 110 -3.10 -5.17 3.77
C HIS A 110 -2.75 -4.31 2.55
N GLY A 111 -1.48 -4.26 2.15
CA GLY A 111 -1.06 -3.60 0.91
C GLY A 111 -1.63 -4.25 -0.35
N VAL A 112 -1.58 -5.59 -0.44
CA VAL A 112 -2.09 -6.34 -1.59
C VAL A 112 -3.61 -6.31 -1.65
N ILE A 113 -4.28 -6.37 -0.50
CA ILE A 113 -5.73 -6.23 -0.41
C ILE A 113 -6.15 -4.83 -0.88
N ARG A 114 -5.52 -3.76 -0.39
CA ARG A 114 -5.82 -2.39 -0.86
C ARG A 114 -5.59 -2.22 -2.36
N LEU A 115 -4.52 -2.80 -2.90
CA LEU A 115 -4.29 -2.83 -4.33
C LEU A 115 -5.47 -3.48 -5.06
N ALA A 116 -5.88 -4.69 -4.64
CA ALA A 116 -6.97 -5.41 -5.28
C ALA A 116 -8.28 -4.61 -5.28
N TYR A 117 -8.57 -3.96 -4.16
CA TYR A 117 -9.74 -3.07 -4.03
C TYR A 117 -9.63 -1.80 -4.85
N ALA A 118 -8.43 -1.23 -5.01
CA ALA A 118 -8.21 -0.11 -5.91
C ALA A 118 -8.45 -0.50 -7.38
N VAL A 119 -7.91 -1.66 -7.83
CA VAL A 119 -8.19 -2.22 -9.16
C VAL A 119 -9.70 -2.37 -9.37
N ARG A 120 -10.38 -3.01 -8.42
CA ARG A 120 -11.82 -3.27 -8.51
C ARG A 120 -12.65 -1.99 -8.52
N GLY A 121 -12.24 -0.96 -7.78
CA GLY A 121 -12.86 0.36 -7.76
C GLY A 121 -12.65 1.20 -9.03
N GLY A 122 -12.07 0.61 -10.08
CA GLY A 122 -11.86 1.23 -11.38
C GLY A 122 -10.58 2.06 -11.48
N MET A 123 -9.67 2.01 -10.48
CA MET A 123 -8.36 2.62 -10.65
C MET A 123 -7.65 1.87 -11.77
N GLY A 124 -7.37 2.57 -12.87
CA GLY A 124 -6.66 1.99 -14.00
C GLY A 124 -5.31 1.39 -13.58
N ARG A 125 -4.77 0.49 -14.41
CA ARG A 125 -3.43 -0.13 -14.21
C ARG A 125 -2.30 0.89 -13.97
N ARG A 126 -2.53 2.17 -14.30
CA ARG A 126 -1.64 3.32 -14.08
C ARG A 126 -1.72 3.98 -12.69
N SER A 127 -2.62 3.57 -11.80
CA SER A 127 -2.77 4.19 -10.45
C SER A 127 -2.62 3.19 -9.31
N THR A 128 -2.60 1.90 -9.65
CA THR A 128 -2.54 0.74 -8.78
C THR A 128 -1.29 0.61 -7.90
N PRO A 129 -0.05 0.84 -8.38
CA PRO A 129 1.14 0.58 -7.56
C PRO A 129 1.28 1.51 -6.34
N ARG A 130 0.57 2.64 -6.31
CA ARG A 130 0.56 3.56 -5.15
C ARG A 130 -0.25 3.00 -3.97
N TRP A 131 -1.09 2.00 -4.20
CA TRP A 131 -1.82 1.26 -3.18
C TRP A 131 -1.06 0.05 -2.66
N LEU A 132 0.05 -0.29 -3.33
CA LEU A 132 0.96 -1.33 -2.91
C LEU A 132 1.73 -0.83 -1.69
N MET A 133 1.25 -1.29 -0.53
CA MET A 133 1.98 -1.49 0.72
C MET A 133 1.75 -0.51 1.89
N ARG A 134 1.46 -1.16 3.02
CA ARG A 134 2.08 -1.03 4.33
C ARG A 134 2.66 -2.43 4.62
N TRP A 135 3.86 -2.53 5.18
CA TRP A 135 4.41 -3.80 5.68
C TRP A 135 4.48 -3.77 7.21
N PRO A 136 4.22 -4.89 7.92
CA PRO A 136 4.35 -4.90 9.36
C PRO A 136 5.79 -4.65 9.78
N THR A 137 5.96 -3.78 10.76
CA THR A 137 7.04 -3.87 11.72
C THR A 137 6.88 -5.18 12.49
N GLY A 138 7.40 -6.27 11.92
CA GLY A 138 7.76 -7.42 12.74
C GLY A 138 8.90 -6.95 13.64
N GLY A 139 8.59 -6.66 14.90
CA GLY A 139 9.61 -6.44 15.92
C GLY A 139 10.64 -7.57 15.84
N CYS A 140 11.91 -7.18 15.84
CA CYS A 140 13.09 -8.00 16.17
C CYS A 140 13.76 -8.92 15.12
N CYS A 141 13.13 -9.43 14.05
CA CYS A 141 13.73 -10.60 13.35
C CYS A 141 14.59 -10.39 12.08
N ARG A 142 14.86 -9.16 11.61
CA ARG A 142 15.50 -8.97 10.27
C ARG A 142 17.02 -8.79 10.18
N ARG A 143 17.81 -8.92 11.26
CA ARG A 143 19.29 -8.74 11.13
C ARG A 143 20.07 -9.91 10.51
N ARG A 144 19.45 -11.01 10.04
CA ARG A 144 20.21 -12.20 9.61
C ARG A 144 20.08 -12.66 8.14
N ALA A 145 19.16 -12.12 7.35
CA ALA A 145 18.94 -12.68 6.00
C ALA A 145 19.80 -12.06 4.88
N ALA A 146 20.38 -10.86 5.07
CA ALA A 146 21.10 -10.14 4.01
C ALA A 146 22.57 -10.57 3.79
N ALA A 147 23.06 -11.61 4.48
CA ALA A 147 24.48 -12.00 4.43
C ALA A 147 24.84 -13.06 3.37
N ARG A 148 23.89 -13.52 2.53
CA ARG A 148 24.15 -14.59 1.55
C ARG A 148 23.50 -14.27 0.22
N CYS A 149 24.18 -13.45 -0.57
CA CYS A 149 24.17 -13.42 -2.04
C CYS A 149 25.21 -12.38 -2.46
N ARG A 150 26.47 -12.81 -2.56
CA ARG A 150 27.49 -12.15 -3.39
C ARG A 150 27.39 -12.73 -4.79
#